data_AF-A0A0R3QUI8-F1
#
_entry.id   AF-A0A0R3QUI8-F1
#
_cell.length_a   1.000
_cell.length_b   1.000
_cell.length_c   1.000
_cell.angle_alpha   90.00
_cell.angle_beta   90.00
_cell.angle_gamma   90.00
#
_symmetry.space_group_name_H-M   'P 1'
#
loop_
_entity.id
_entity.type
_entity.pdbx_description
1 polymer ?
#
loop_
_entity_poly.entity_id
_entity_poly.type
_entity_poly.pdbx_seq_one_letter_code
_entity_poly.pdbx_strand_id
1 'polypeptide(L)'
;MFAELRQVFGTCVHVFGPLLEPFGPGLPPWNPADTDTATVVLDYFISLMEKLHLLYGAYFPPGSENLITLFWRYYAEKLALFTRGGSHVHQIIESRFINIPWHLFWPSLYDLASMDKIMINGAPESAPLITQIVVRIPWLHLIQYQVQQPLDAHRVFYSLLFSLLASCISRPSNYTICRASLPKLMNSLNPFPWHLIDVQQLNAISSRIASKFSVVVLTDPNDVTHAFFELYRHVCFLGTLPADLVSAAEICQKQSFYIRTQLTLMLGNANDRTWVKRFYEDQIKVVHNIVSSTGVPSENQAYLSRELTSFWSDISNNKFLEVFSSVLLQWLEENCNSSTVLLLLNTTTNSLKMNQISLGLQIIEKCIGTYFGRMGLCKWDVILKWTVLSDHCDQVLFTLPSSENNAFLPLCTNTFIMKQLISLTTMETASLQQENTLLRTLLDYITTIKPRYVTNEAGFLLLMEKLQKLLLRQYNYSVTQGNQFLMQYLEWLERVSSDEKSSSFFSLIGFSKKHPYSIKLQTIAPNKSPRNTINAPVLNCRTQSFKEFCSHKQYIPFQATSQLAQPYFIQVQNYHILHMSELFAQVVRSLYTEKYLEEMLASGQDSY
;
A
#
# COMPACT_ATOMS: atom_id res chain seq x y z
N MET A 1 58.43 0.39 -2.32
CA MET A 1 57.31 1.09 -1.65
C MET A 1 56.01 0.29 -1.65
N PHE A 2 55.03 0.43 -2.56
CA PHE A 2 53.74 -0.32 -2.43
C PHE A 2 53.89 -1.84 -2.48
N ALA A 3 54.61 -2.37 -3.49
CA ALA A 3 54.86 -3.82 -3.61
C ALA A 3 55.67 -4.38 -2.43
N GLU A 4 56.60 -3.58 -1.92
CA GLU A 4 57.44 -3.90 -0.78
C GLU A 4 56.63 -3.93 0.53
N LEU A 5 55.76 -2.94 0.77
CA LEU A 5 54.84 -2.95 1.91
C LEU A 5 53.97 -4.21 1.89
N ARG A 6 53.40 -4.57 0.73
CA ARG A 6 52.62 -5.80 0.57
C ARG A 6 53.44 -7.04 0.89
N GLN A 7 54.68 -7.10 0.43
CA GLN A 7 55.58 -8.22 0.68
C GLN A 7 55.90 -8.33 2.18
N VAL A 8 56.31 -7.23 2.82
CA VAL A 8 56.64 -7.20 4.25
C VAL A 8 55.42 -7.55 5.09
N PHE A 9 54.25 -6.98 4.78
CA PHE A 9 52.99 -7.33 5.43
C PHE A 9 52.66 -8.81 5.24
N GLY A 10 52.83 -9.34 4.03
CA GLY A 10 52.64 -10.76 3.71
C GLY A 10 53.57 -11.68 4.52
N THR A 11 54.84 -11.30 4.70
CA THR A 11 55.77 -12.02 5.58
C THR A 11 55.32 -11.97 7.04
N CYS A 12 54.84 -10.82 7.52
CA CYS A 12 54.32 -10.71 8.89
C CYS A 12 53.09 -11.60 9.10
N VAL A 13 52.14 -11.57 8.16
CA VAL A 13 50.96 -12.43 8.17
C VAL A 13 51.35 -13.91 8.05
N HIS A 14 52.38 -14.27 7.29
CA HIS A 14 52.84 -15.66 7.21
C HIS A 14 53.35 -16.19 8.56
N VAL A 15 54.01 -15.34 9.36
CA VAL A 15 54.53 -15.69 10.68
C VAL A 15 53.41 -15.74 11.73
N PHE A 16 52.54 -14.74 11.77
CA PHE A 16 51.49 -14.64 12.80
C PHE A 16 50.20 -15.37 12.43
N GLY A 17 49.92 -15.58 11.15
CA GLY A 17 48.68 -16.17 10.64
C GLY A 17 48.33 -17.52 11.26
N PRO A 18 49.26 -18.49 11.35
CA PRO A 18 49.00 -19.76 12.02
C PRO A 18 48.57 -19.66 13.50
N LEU A 19 48.85 -18.52 14.15
CA LEU A 19 48.48 -18.24 15.53
C LEU A 19 47.17 -17.46 15.64
N LEU A 20 46.79 -16.69 14.62
CA LEU A 20 45.65 -15.77 14.61
C LEU A 20 44.44 -16.32 13.83
N GLU A 21 44.68 -17.19 12.84
CA GLU A 21 43.65 -17.64 11.90
C GLU A 21 42.86 -18.86 12.43
N PRO A 22 41.57 -18.95 12.13
CA PRO A 22 40.75 -20.13 12.39
C PRO A 22 41.41 -21.45 11.97
N PHE A 23 41.45 -22.43 12.88
CA PHE A 23 41.98 -23.78 12.59
C PHE A 23 41.07 -24.62 11.67
N GLY A 24 39.84 -24.17 11.41
CA GLY A 24 38.87 -24.84 10.55
C GLY A 24 37.62 -23.99 10.30
N PRO A 25 36.72 -24.41 9.40
CA PRO A 25 35.56 -23.62 9.00
C PRO A 25 34.67 -23.27 10.19
N GLY A 26 34.57 -21.98 10.50
CA GLY A 26 33.66 -21.47 11.52
C GLY A 26 34.13 -21.59 12.98
N LEU A 27 35.33 -22.12 13.24
CA LEU A 27 35.89 -22.30 14.58
C LEU A 27 36.88 -21.17 14.94
N PRO A 28 36.90 -20.68 16.18
CA PRO A 28 37.86 -19.67 16.60
C PRO A 28 39.30 -20.24 16.69
N PRO A 29 40.32 -19.39 16.56
CA PRO A 29 41.74 -19.75 16.74
C PRO A 29 42.12 -20.02 18.21
N TRP A 30 41.29 -19.66 19.18
CA TRP A 30 41.58 -19.84 20.60
C TRP A 30 40.36 -20.36 21.34
N ASN A 31 40.61 -21.12 22.41
CA ASN A 31 39.59 -21.46 23.38
C ASN A 31 39.55 -20.39 24.47
N PRO A 32 38.44 -20.28 25.25
CA PRO A 32 38.35 -19.32 26.35
C PRO A 32 39.48 -19.44 27.39
N ALA A 33 40.03 -20.64 27.59
CA ALA A 33 41.16 -20.89 28.48
C ALA A 33 42.48 -20.27 28.01
N ASP A 34 42.61 -19.99 26.71
CA ASP A 34 43.83 -19.46 26.09
C ASP A 34 43.82 -17.93 25.98
N THR A 35 42.88 -17.24 26.65
CA THR A 35 42.65 -15.79 26.54
C THR A 35 43.91 -14.96 26.80
N ASP A 36 44.71 -15.30 27.83
CA ASP A 36 45.94 -14.58 28.16
C ASP A 36 47.00 -14.75 27.07
N THR A 37 47.16 -15.97 26.55
CA THR A 37 48.08 -16.28 25.46
C THR A 37 47.67 -15.57 24.17
N ALA A 38 46.38 -15.62 23.82
CA ALA A 38 45.82 -14.93 22.66
C ALA A 38 46.05 -13.42 22.74
N THR A 39 45.89 -12.85 23.93
CA THR A 39 46.14 -11.44 24.22
C THR A 39 47.59 -11.08 23.94
N VAL A 40 48.54 -11.85 24.46
CA VAL A 40 49.98 -11.64 24.24
C VAL A 40 50.34 -11.71 22.75
N VAL A 41 49.82 -12.72 22.03
CA VAL A 41 50.06 -12.87 20.58
C VAL A 41 49.54 -11.65 19.81
N LEU A 42 48.33 -11.20 20.12
CA LEU A 42 47.73 -10.02 19.48
C LEU A 42 48.49 -8.73 19.82
N ASP A 43 48.97 -8.56 21.06
CA ASP A 43 49.77 -7.40 21.46
C ASP A 43 51.08 -7.32 20.68
N TYR A 44 51.78 -8.44 20.48
CA TYR A 44 52.96 -8.48 19.63
C TYR A 44 52.65 -8.18 18.16
N PHE A 45 51.55 -8.74 17.63
CA PHE A 45 51.13 -8.49 16.26
C PHE A 45 50.82 -7.00 16.03
N ILE A 46 50.05 -6.38 16.93
CA ILE A 46 49.71 -4.96 16.85
C ILE A 46 50.95 -4.07 17.00
N SER A 47 51.83 -4.36 17.96
CA SER A 47 53.09 -3.61 18.10
C SER A 47 53.96 -3.68 16.84
N LEU A 48 53.98 -4.82 16.14
CA LEU A 48 54.67 -4.95 14.86
C LEU A 48 53.98 -4.10 13.78
N MET A 49 52.65 -4.10 13.71
CA MET A 49 51.90 -3.26 12.76
C MET A 49 52.12 -1.77 13.03
N GLU A 50 52.18 -1.33 14.29
CA GLU A 50 52.51 0.05 14.66
C GLU A 50 53.91 0.45 14.18
N LYS A 51 54.92 -0.43 14.36
CA LYS A 51 56.28 -0.19 13.86
C LYS A 51 56.33 -0.11 12.33
N LEU A 52 55.63 -1.01 11.64
CA LEU A 52 55.52 -0.96 10.18
C LEU A 52 54.81 0.30 9.72
N HIS A 53 53.79 0.76 10.45
CA HIS A 53 53.10 2.00 10.17
C HIS A 53 54.06 3.20 10.29
N LEU A 54 54.89 3.27 11.33
CA LEU A 54 55.88 4.33 11.49
C LEU A 54 56.92 4.33 10.36
N LEU A 55 57.33 3.14 9.89
CA LEU A 55 58.31 2.99 8.81
C LEU A 55 57.76 3.40 7.44
N TYR A 56 56.51 3.07 7.14
CA TYR A 56 55.96 3.22 5.80
C TYR A 56 54.89 4.32 5.66
N GLY A 57 54.29 4.76 6.76
CA GLY A 57 53.08 5.60 6.78
C GLY A 57 53.25 6.99 6.16
N ALA A 58 54.44 7.59 6.28
CA ALA A 58 54.73 8.91 5.71
C ALA A 58 54.89 8.91 4.18
N TYR A 59 55.05 7.74 3.57
CA TYR A 59 55.41 7.62 2.15
C TYR A 59 54.23 7.45 1.20
N PHE A 60 53.02 7.26 1.72
CA PHE A 60 51.85 6.98 0.91
C PHE A 60 50.90 8.18 0.87
N PRO A 61 50.49 8.64 -0.32
CA PRO A 61 49.56 9.75 -0.44
C PRO A 61 48.17 9.36 0.11
N PRO A 62 47.37 10.35 0.58
CA PRO A 62 45.97 10.14 0.90
C PRO A 62 45.22 9.44 -0.25
N GLY A 63 44.35 8.50 0.08
CA GLY A 63 43.56 7.74 -0.90
C GLY A 63 44.27 6.55 -1.55
N SER A 64 45.55 6.31 -1.24
CA SER A 64 46.26 5.11 -1.69
C SER A 64 46.14 3.93 -0.72
N GLU A 65 46.31 2.71 -1.23
CA GLU A 65 46.37 1.51 -0.39
C GLU A 65 47.56 1.61 0.57
N ASN A 66 47.28 1.51 1.86
CA ASN A 66 48.29 1.59 2.90
C ASN A 66 48.23 0.38 3.83
N LEU A 67 49.07 0.38 4.87
CA LEU A 67 49.11 -0.72 5.84
C LEU A 67 47.75 -0.99 6.49
N ILE A 68 46.98 0.06 6.76
CA ILE A 68 45.66 -0.05 7.39
C ILE A 68 44.66 -0.73 6.45
N THR A 69 44.76 -0.45 5.14
CA THR A 69 43.99 -1.18 4.12
C THR A 69 44.35 -2.65 4.05
N LEU A 70 45.63 -2.99 4.05
CA LEU A 70 46.07 -4.39 4.06
C LEU A 70 45.63 -5.11 5.33
N PHE A 71 45.74 -4.45 6.47
CA PHE A 71 45.29 -4.95 7.76
C PHE A 71 43.77 -5.20 7.80
N TRP A 72 42.96 -4.26 7.29
CA TRP A 72 41.52 -4.46 7.16
C TRP A 72 41.19 -5.68 6.30
N ARG A 73 41.81 -5.80 5.13
CA ARG A 73 41.57 -6.94 4.23
C ARG A 73 41.94 -8.26 4.88
N TYR A 74 43.07 -8.30 5.60
CA TYR A 74 43.45 -9.49 6.37
C TYR A 74 42.40 -9.84 7.43
N TYR A 75 41.95 -8.86 8.21
CA TYR A 75 40.86 -9.07 9.17
C TYR A 75 39.61 -9.63 8.47
N ALA A 76 39.16 -8.99 7.39
CA ALA A 76 37.94 -9.34 6.69
C ALA A 76 37.99 -10.74 6.03
N GLU A 77 39.14 -11.10 5.46
CA GLU A 77 39.30 -12.34 4.69
C GLU A 77 39.72 -13.54 5.54
N LYS A 78 40.33 -13.31 6.71
CA LYS A 78 40.94 -14.38 7.50
C LYS A 78 40.41 -14.45 8.93
N LEU A 79 40.25 -13.31 9.59
CA LEU A 79 39.94 -13.27 11.02
C LEU A 79 38.43 -13.19 11.30
N ALA A 80 37.65 -12.50 10.48
CA ALA A 80 36.21 -12.32 10.69
C ALA A 80 35.35 -13.53 10.26
N LEU A 81 35.96 -14.63 9.83
CA LEU A 81 35.26 -15.77 9.20
C LEU A 81 34.57 -16.72 10.18
N PHE A 82 34.93 -16.71 11.47
CA PHE A 82 34.35 -17.62 12.44
C PHE A 82 33.01 -17.08 12.97
N THR A 83 32.03 -17.98 13.14
CA THR A 83 30.64 -17.62 13.50
C THR A 83 30.10 -18.39 14.70
N ARG A 84 30.85 -19.37 15.23
CA ARG A 84 30.42 -20.22 16.35
C ARG A 84 31.48 -20.25 17.45
N GLY A 85 31.07 -20.07 18.70
CA GLY A 85 31.93 -20.29 19.88
C GLY A 85 33.05 -19.28 20.12
N GLY A 86 33.12 -18.18 19.35
CA GLY A 86 34.25 -17.25 19.34
C GLY A 86 34.01 -15.87 19.97
N SER A 87 32.98 -15.68 20.80
CA SER A 87 32.65 -14.35 21.37
C SER A 87 33.84 -13.72 22.13
N HIS A 88 34.54 -14.52 22.94
CA HIS A 88 35.75 -14.09 23.64
C HIS A 88 36.85 -13.64 22.67
N VAL A 89 37.05 -14.34 21.54
CA VAL A 89 38.03 -13.96 20.52
C VAL A 89 37.68 -12.63 19.88
N HIS A 90 36.41 -12.41 19.51
CA HIS A 90 35.96 -11.13 18.96
C HIS A 90 36.20 -9.97 19.93
N GLN A 91 35.97 -10.17 21.24
CA GLN A 91 36.25 -9.16 22.26
C GLN A 91 37.73 -8.84 22.39
N ILE A 92 38.61 -9.86 22.40
CA ILE A 92 40.06 -9.66 22.46
C ILE A 92 40.52 -8.90 21.21
N ILE A 93 40.07 -9.32 20.02
CA ILE A 93 40.37 -8.63 18.75
C ILE A 93 39.88 -7.19 18.80
N GLU A 94 38.62 -6.92 19.19
CA GLU A 94 38.07 -5.57 19.30
C GLU A 94 38.92 -4.68 20.19
N SER A 95 39.31 -5.18 21.38
CA SER A 95 40.09 -4.42 22.37
C SER A 95 41.47 -3.98 21.87
N ARG A 96 42.06 -4.71 20.92
CA ARG A 96 43.41 -4.46 20.39
C ARG A 96 43.38 -3.76 19.05
N PHE A 97 42.51 -4.20 18.15
CA PHE A 97 42.43 -3.68 16.80
C PHE A 97 41.93 -2.24 16.80
N ILE A 98 41.25 -1.79 17.86
CA ILE A 98 40.85 -0.39 17.98
C ILE A 98 42.01 0.60 18.08
N ASN A 99 43.20 0.14 18.49
CA ASN A 99 44.40 0.97 18.63
C ASN A 99 45.08 1.26 17.28
N ILE A 100 44.72 0.51 16.23
CA ILE A 100 45.15 0.81 14.87
C ILE A 100 44.65 2.21 14.46
N PRO A 101 45.46 3.03 13.77
CA PRO A 101 45.09 4.39 13.39
C PRO A 101 44.06 4.42 12.25
N TRP A 102 42.82 4.03 12.55
CA TRP A 102 41.71 3.92 11.58
C TRP A 102 41.33 5.25 10.90
N HIS A 103 41.74 6.39 11.45
CA HIS A 103 41.61 7.69 10.79
C HIS A 103 42.46 7.82 9.52
N LEU A 104 43.44 6.92 9.32
CA LEU A 104 44.24 6.81 8.11
C LEU A 104 43.70 5.74 7.15
N PHE A 105 42.56 5.13 7.45
CA PHE A 105 41.97 4.13 6.59
C PHE A 105 41.19 4.78 5.44
N TRP A 106 41.58 4.47 4.21
CA TRP A 106 40.94 4.93 2.97
C TRP A 106 40.31 3.73 2.27
N PRO A 107 39.09 3.32 2.65
CA PRO A 107 38.47 2.13 2.08
C PRO A 107 38.17 2.32 0.59
N SER A 108 38.51 1.31 -0.21
CA SER A 108 38.00 1.14 -1.56
C SER A 108 36.57 0.59 -1.54
N LEU A 109 35.92 0.51 -2.71
CA LEU A 109 34.61 -0.14 -2.84
C LEU A 109 34.64 -1.61 -2.35
N TYR A 110 35.73 -2.32 -2.61
CA TYR A 110 35.92 -3.69 -2.10
C TYR A 110 35.93 -3.74 -0.57
N ASP A 111 36.60 -2.77 0.06
CA ASP A 111 36.72 -2.73 1.51
C ASP A 111 35.38 -2.37 2.17
N LEU A 112 34.61 -1.46 1.59
CA LEU A 112 33.24 -1.16 2.05
C LEU A 112 32.30 -2.36 1.86
N ALA A 113 32.41 -3.07 0.74
CA ALA A 113 31.62 -4.26 0.49
C ALA A 113 31.96 -5.40 1.47
N SER A 114 33.24 -5.55 1.84
CA SER A 114 33.64 -6.54 2.84
C SER A 114 33.17 -6.17 4.26
N MET A 115 33.19 -4.88 4.62
CA MET A 115 32.58 -4.37 5.86
C MET A 115 31.10 -4.73 5.92
N ASP A 116 30.33 -4.35 4.90
CA ASP A 116 28.89 -4.59 4.86
C ASP A 116 28.58 -6.10 4.88
N LYS A 117 29.34 -6.91 4.14
CA LYS A 117 29.20 -8.37 4.13
C LYS A 117 29.38 -8.99 5.51
N ILE A 118 30.40 -8.57 6.27
CA ILE A 118 30.64 -9.08 7.64
C ILE A 118 29.54 -8.61 8.58
N MET A 119 29.10 -7.36 8.48
CA MET A 119 28.02 -6.83 9.31
C MET A 119 26.68 -7.55 9.07
N ILE A 120 26.42 -8.01 7.84
CA ILE A 120 25.17 -8.69 7.47
C ILE A 120 25.23 -10.20 7.74
N ASN A 121 26.32 -10.86 7.35
CA ASN A 121 26.44 -12.32 7.31
C ASN A 121 27.40 -12.90 8.35
N GLY A 122 28.24 -12.06 8.98
CA GLY A 122 29.24 -12.47 9.96
C GLY A 122 28.68 -12.63 11.37
N ALA A 123 29.58 -12.89 12.32
CA ALA A 123 29.23 -12.98 13.73
C ALA A 123 28.76 -11.61 14.27
N PRO A 124 27.66 -11.55 15.05
CA PRO A 124 27.19 -10.31 15.68
C PRO A 124 28.26 -9.56 16.48
N GLU A 125 29.19 -10.29 17.09
CA GLU A 125 30.27 -9.76 17.91
C GLU A 125 31.36 -9.06 17.10
N SER A 126 31.39 -9.21 15.77
CA SER A 126 32.27 -8.44 14.89
C SER A 126 31.77 -7.01 14.66
N ALA A 127 30.47 -6.77 14.84
CA ALA A 127 29.84 -5.50 14.48
C ALA A 127 30.31 -4.28 15.31
N PRO A 128 30.56 -4.40 16.63
CA PRO A 128 31.09 -3.30 17.43
C PRO A 128 32.42 -2.74 16.89
N LEU A 129 33.40 -3.61 16.61
CA LEU A 129 34.69 -3.19 16.03
C LEU A 129 34.49 -2.44 14.71
N ILE A 130 33.71 -3.00 13.78
CA ILE A 130 33.48 -2.36 12.47
C ILE A 130 32.81 -1.00 12.63
N THR A 131 31.82 -0.89 13.51
CA THR A 131 31.13 0.38 13.79
C THR A 131 32.11 1.42 14.36
N GLN A 132 33.01 0.99 15.24
CA GLN A 132 34.07 1.83 15.76
C GLN A 132 35.09 2.27 14.70
N ILE A 133 35.41 1.42 13.71
CA ILE A 133 36.23 1.78 12.55
C ILE A 133 35.50 2.82 11.70
N VAL A 134 34.22 2.56 11.39
CA VAL A 134 33.36 3.44 10.57
C VAL A 134 33.35 4.86 11.11
N VAL A 135 33.18 5.09 12.41
CA VAL A 135 33.17 6.45 12.97
C VAL A 135 34.52 7.17 12.95
N ARG A 136 35.62 6.46 12.69
CA ARG A 136 36.98 7.01 12.63
C ARG A 136 37.45 7.31 11.20
N ILE A 137 36.81 6.73 10.18
CA ILE A 137 37.15 6.98 8.77
C ILE A 137 36.95 8.48 8.44
N PRO A 138 37.88 9.12 7.70
CA PRO A 138 37.77 10.52 7.31
C PRO A 138 36.77 10.71 6.15
N TRP A 139 35.49 10.44 6.38
CA TRP A 139 34.44 10.37 5.36
C TRP A 139 34.34 11.61 4.47
N LEU A 140 34.49 12.82 5.03
CA LEU A 140 34.43 14.06 4.24
C LEU A 140 35.49 14.08 3.14
N HIS A 141 36.73 13.75 3.49
CA HIS A 141 37.84 13.71 2.52
C HIS A 141 37.68 12.53 1.56
N LEU A 142 37.20 11.38 2.04
CA LEU A 142 36.96 10.22 1.19
C LEU A 142 35.89 10.52 0.13
N ILE A 143 34.78 11.15 0.51
CA ILE A 143 33.69 11.50 -0.41
C ILE A 143 34.17 12.52 -1.45
N GLN A 144 34.95 13.53 -1.03
CA GLN A 144 35.56 14.49 -1.96
C GLN A 144 36.49 13.81 -2.97
N TYR A 145 37.29 12.84 -2.53
CA TYR A 145 38.14 12.05 -3.42
C TYR A 145 37.32 11.18 -4.38
N GLN A 146 36.19 10.61 -3.90
CA GLN A 146 35.31 9.81 -4.75
C GLN A 146 34.80 10.60 -5.94
N VAL A 147 34.57 11.93 -5.86
CA VAL A 147 34.08 12.77 -6.98
C VAL A 147 34.91 12.59 -8.28
N GLN A 148 36.18 12.19 -8.18
CA GLN A 148 37.06 11.95 -9.33
C GLN A 148 36.81 10.61 -10.05
N GLN A 149 36.03 9.71 -9.44
CA GLN A 149 35.71 8.39 -9.98
C GLN A 149 34.52 8.42 -10.96
N PRO A 150 34.33 7.40 -11.81
CA PRO A 150 33.16 7.29 -12.68
C PRO A 150 31.84 7.25 -11.89
N LEU A 151 30.75 7.70 -12.52
CA LEU A 151 29.42 7.79 -11.89
C LEU A 151 28.95 6.46 -11.28
N ASP A 152 29.21 5.33 -11.94
CA ASP A 152 28.82 4.01 -11.42
C ASP A 152 29.53 3.67 -10.11
N ALA A 153 30.80 4.09 -9.96
CA ALA A 153 31.52 3.94 -8.71
C ALA A 153 30.91 4.80 -7.59
N HIS A 154 30.41 6.01 -7.89
CA HIS A 154 29.69 6.83 -6.91
C HIS A 154 28.40 6.15 -6.45
N ARG A 155 27.60 5.63 -7.38
CA ARG A 155 26.33 4.95 -7.06
C ARG A 155 26.56 3.77 -6.12
N VAL A 156 27.57 2.94 -6.43
CA VAL A 156 27.96 1.81 -5.56
C VAL A 156 28.48 2.31 -4.21
N PHE A 157 29.32 3.34 -4.20
CA PHE A 157 29.83 3.94 -2.97
C PHE A 157 28.72 4.39 -2.03
N TYR A 158 27.77 5.20 -2.49
CA TYR A 158 26.67 5.70 -1.64
C TYR A 158 25.74 4.59 -1.19
N SER A 159 25.49 3.59 -2.04
CA SER A 159 24.69 2.41 -1.68
C SER A 159 25.36 1.61 -0.55
N LEU A 160 26.66 1.33 -0.66
CA LEU A 160 27.43 0.63 0.37
C LEU A 160 27.54 1.46 1.66
N LEU A 161 27.78 2.77 1.56
CA LEU A 161 27.85 3.66 2.72
C LEU A 161 26.53 3.65 3.50
N PHE A 162 25.40 3.83 2.81
CA PHE A 162 24.10 3.81 3.48
C PHE A 162 23.78 2.44 4.08
N SER A 163 24.10 1.36 3.33
CA SER A 163 23.97 -0.02 3.79
C SER A 163 24.75 -0.26 5.08
N LEU A 164 26.02 0.18 5.12
CA LEU A 164 26.91 0.03 6.26
C LEU A 164 26.45 0.85 7.47
N LEU A 165 26.00 2.09 7.27
CA LEU A 165 25.42 2.92 8.34
C LEU A 165 24.18 2.27 8.94
N ALA A 166 23.29 1.71 8.12
CA ALA A 166 22.12 0.97 8.58
C ALA A 166 22.52 -0.26 9.39
N SER A 167 23.57 -0.98 8.96
CA SER A 167 24.09 -2.14 9.67
C SER A 167 24.72 -1.76 11.02
N CYS A 168 25.44 -0.63 11.08
CA CYS A 168 26.05 -0.09 12.31
C CYS A 168 25.02 0.19 13.41
N ILE A 169 23.81 0.64 13.05
CA ILE A 169 22.77 0.96 14.04
C ILE A 169 21.72 -0.13 14.26
N SER A 170 21.82 -1.24 13.52
CA SER A 170 20.80 -2.30 13.55
C SER A 170 20.56 -2.88 14.96
N ARG A 171 21.56 -2.84 15.84
CA ARG A 171 21.47 -3.27 17.24
C ARG A 171 22.18 -2.27 18.17
N PRO A 172 21.63 -1.99 19.37
CA PRO A 172 22.30 -1.11 20.35
C PRO A 172 23.73 -1.53 20.69
N SER A 173 24.00 -2.84 20.76
CA SER A 173 25.34 -3.39 21.04
C SER A 173 26.40 -2.94 20.05
N ASN A 174 26.03 -2.68 18.79
CA ASN A 174 26.97 -2.32 17.72
C ASN A 174 27.58 -0.92 17.95
N TYR A 175 26.84 -0.01 18.58
CA TYR A 175 27.26 1.40 18.72
C TYR A 175 27.34 1.88 20.16
N THR A 176 27.24 0.99 21.16
CA THR A 176 27.26 1.37 22.59
C THR A 176 28.51 2.19 22.94
N ILE A 177 29.69 1.77 22.45
CA ILE A 177 30.98 2.44 22.72
C ILE A 177 31.10 3.79 21.99
N CYS A 178 30.49 3.93 20.80
CA CYS A 178 30.62 5.11 19.95
C CYS A 178 29.31 5.93 19.82
N ARG A 179 28.42 5.83 20.81
CA ARG A 179 27.09 6.45 20.83
C ARG A 179 27.11 7.95 20.56
N ALA A 180 28.17 8.66 20.97
CA ALA A 180 28.30 10.10 20.76
C ALA A 180 28.90 10.49 19.39
N SER A 181 29.64 9.58 18.74
CA SER A 181 30.33 9.85 17.46
C SER A 181 29.45 9.57 16.26
N LEU A 182 28.60 8.55 16.36
CA LEU A 182 27.77 8.09 15.25
C LEU A 182 26.70 9.12 14.80
N PRO A 183 25.99 9.83 15.72
CA PRO A 183 25.07 10.91 15.32
C PRO A 183 25.80 12.07 14.64
N LYS A 184 27.00 12.42 15.13
CA LYS A 184 27.84 13.47 14.53
C LYS A 184 28.24 13.09 13.10
N LEU A 185 28.61 11.84 12.88
CA LEU A 185 28.88 11.32 11.54
C LEU A 185 27.66 11.47 10.64
N MET A 186 26.49 10.96 11.04
CA MET A 186 25.26 11.03 10.23
C MET A 186 24.90 12.48 9.86
N ASN A 187 24.94 13.39 10.84
CA ASN A 187 24.66 14.80 10.60
C ASN A 187 25.66 15.45 9.63
N SER A 188 26.94 15.07 9.72
CA SER A 188 27.97 15.54 8.78
C SER A 188 27.77 15.03 7.35
N LEU A 189 27.01 13.94 7.19
CA LEU A 189 26.74 13.35 5.88
C LEU A 189 25.47 13.86 5.19
N ASN A 190 24.64 14.64 5.88
CA ASN A 190 23.42 15.23 5.31
C ASN A 190 23.61 16.02 4.00
N PRO A 191 24.67 16.82 3.78
CA PRO A 191 24.77 17.65 2.58
C PRO A 191 25.18 16.89 1.30
N PHE A 192 25.46 15.58 1.38
CA PHE A 192 25.97 14.81 0.24
C PHE A 192 24.87 14.32 -0.71
N PRO A 193 25.20 14.03 -1.98
CA PRO A 193 24.25 13.62 -3.02
C PRO A 193 23.69 12.21 -2.82
N TRP A 194 22.83 12.01 -1.83
CA TRP A 194 22.13 10.74 -1.55
C TRP A 194 21.20 10.28 -2.68
N HIS A 195 20.85 11.19 -3.59
CA HIS A 195 20.09 10.86 -4.79
C HIS A 195 20.77 9.80 -5.68
N LEU A 196 22.09 9.63 -5.56
CA LEU A 196 22.88 8.67 -6.33
C LEU A 196 22.65 7.20 -5.95
N ILE A 197 21.98 6.92 -4.83
CA ILE A 197 21.61 5.53 -4.48
C ILE A 197 20.53 5.06 -5.45
N ASP A 198 20.76 3.96 -6.16
CA ASP A 198 19.77 3.38 -7.06
C ASP A 198 18.52 2.87 -6.30
N VAL A 199 17.37 2.92 -6.96
CA VAL A 199 16.08 2.48 -6.42
C VAL A 199 16.14 1.03 -5.93
N GLN A 200 16.75 0.12 -6.69
CA GLN A 200 16.80 -1.31 -6.32
C GLN A 200 17.65 -1.53 -5.07
N GLN A 201 18.79 -0.83 -4.99
CA GLN A 201 19.68 -0.89 -3.82
C GLN A 201 18.99 -0.30 -2.58
N LEU A 202 18.34 0.86 -2.71
CA LEU A 202 17.62 1.46 -1.60
C LEU A 202 16.47 0.56 -1.13
N ASN A 203 15.74 -0.08 -2.05
CA ASN A 203 14.68 -1.03 -1.74
C ASN A 203 15.20 -2.21 -0.87
N ALA A 204 16.35 -2.77 -1.26
CA ALA A 204 16.99 -3.86 -0.52
C ALA A 204 17.42 -3.43 0.89
N ILE A 205 18.07 -2.27 1.01
CA ILE A 205 18.49 -1.70 2.30
C ILE A 205 17.28 -1.42 3.19
N SER A 206 16.23 -0.81 2.65
CA SER A 206 14.99 -0.46 3.35
C SER A 206 14.26 -1.70 3.88
N SER A 207 14.23 -2.77 3.09
CA SER A 207 13.65 -4.07 3.48
C SER A 207 14.47 -4.75 4.58
N ARG A 208 15.79 -4.59 4.55
CA ARG A 208 16.67 -5.07 5.62
C ARG A 208 16.48 -4.30 6.92
N ILE A 209 16.35 -2.97 6.85
CA ILE A 209 16.04 -2.12 8.01
C ILE A 209 14.73 -2.61 8.65
N ALA A 210 13.68 -2.76 7.84
CA ALA A 210 12.36 -3.21 8.30
C ALA A 210 12.37 -4.58 9.00
N SER A 211 13.27 -5.48 8.60
CA SER A 211 13.32 -6.86 9.12
C SER A 211 14.34 -7.08 10.24
N LYS A 212 15.38 -6.25 10.35
CA LYS A 212 16.50 -6.46 11.28
C LYS A 212 16.52 -5.50 12.46
N PHE A 213 15.89 -4.34 12.35
CA PHE A 213 15.92 -3.36 13.42
C PHE A 213 14.99 -3.76 14.56
N SER A 214 15.34 -3.34 15.78
CA SER A 214 14.46 -3.46 16.93
C SER A 214 13.25 -2.55 16.79
N VAL A 215 12.10 -3.04 17.21
CA VAL A 215 10.83 -2.31 17.24
C VAL A 215 10.86 -1.10 18.18
N VAL A 216 11.75 -1.15 19.18
CA VAL A 216 11.99 -0.10 20.17
C VAL A 216 12.48 1.19 19.51
N VAL A 217 13.06 1.11 18.31
CA VAL A 217 13.58 2.28 17.60
C VAL A 217 12.50 3.32 17.28
N LEU A 218 11.23 2.91 17.19
CA LEU A 218 10.10 3.82 16.97
C LEU A 218 9.47 4.33 18.28
N THR A 219 9.54 3.57 19.37
CA THR A 219 8.85 3.89 20.63
C THR A 219 9.75 4.62 21.63
N ASP A 220 11.05 4.34 21.61
CA ASP A 220 12.07 4.97 22.46
C ASP A 220 13.31 5.28 21.62
N PRO A 221 13.23 6.27 20.70
CA PRO A 221 14.35 6.65 19.86
C PRO A 221 15.46 7.31 20.70
N ASN A 222 16.69 6.84 20.53
CA ASN A 222 17.87 7.51 21.07
C ASN A 222 18.51 8.42 20.01
N ASP A 223 19.50 9.23 20.41
CA ASP A 223 20.17 10.19 19.51
C ASP A 223 20.75 9.54 18.23
N VAL A 224 21.22 8.29 18.32
CA VAL A 224 21.80 7.54 17.20
C VAL A 224 20.70 7.14 16.22
N THR A 225 19.63 6.53 16.71
CA THR A 225 18.54 6.09 15.85
C THR A 225 17.80 7.28 15.27
N HIS A 226 17.59 8.34 16.05
CA HIS A 226 17.01 9.59 15.58
C HIS A 226 17.83 10.19 14.42
N ALA A 227 19.14 10.37 14.61
CA ALA A 227 20.01 10.90 13.56
C ALA A 227 20.01 10.03 12.29
N PHE A 228 19.97 8.70 12.43
CA PHE A 228 19.87 7.81 11.28
C PHE A 228 18.53 7.95 10.55
N PHE A 229 17.40 7.99 11.27
CA PHE A 229 16.10 8.10 10.62
C PHE A 229 15.91 9.47 9.96
N GLU A 230 16.51 10.54 10.49
CA GLU A 230 16.58 11.82 9.79
C GLU A 230 17.41 11.74 8.50
N LEU A 231 18.58 11.09 8.54
CA LEU A 231 19.36 10.82 7.34
C LEU A 231 18.58 9.96 6.34
N TYR A 232 17.88 8.92 6.80
CA TYR A 232 17.07 8.05 5.95
C TYR A 232 15.89 8.80 5.32
N ARG A 233 15.24 9.71 6.06
CA ARG A 233 14.23 10.64 5.50
C ARG A 233 14.81 11.47 4.37
N HIS A 234 16.03 11.98 4.55
CA HIS A 234 16.71 12.75 3.51
C HIS A 234 17.05 11.90 2.27
N VAL A 235 17.60 10.69 2.46
CA VAL A 235 17.88 9.71 1.39
C VAL A 235 16.61 9.35 0.61
N CYS A 236 15.47 9.25 1.30
CA CYS A 236 14.17 8.97 0.72
C CYS A 236 13.38 10.21 0.28
N PHE A 237 13.98 11.41 0.26
CA PHE A 237 13.35 12.63 -0.22
C PHE A 237 12.08 13.07 0.53
N LEU A 238 12.03 12.89 1.86
CA LEU A 238 10.93 13.33 2.74
C LEU A 238 11.13 14.74 3.34
N GLY A 239 11.97 15.58 2.70
CA GLY A 239 12.30 16.95 3.12
C GLY A 239 12.30 17.94 1.96
N THR A 240 12.86 19.14 2.17
CA THR A 240 12.98 20.17 1.12
C THR A 240 13.90 19.70 -0.01
N LEU A 241 13.31 19.55 -1.20
CA LEU A 241 13.98 19.08 -2.42
C LEU A 241 14.62 20.24 -3.19
N PRO A 242 15.86 20.11 -3.66
CA PRO A 242 16.29 20.80 -4.86
C PRO A 242 15.53 20.19 -6.03
N ALA A 243 14.77 21.01 -6.76
CA ALA A 243 14.16 20.59 -8.02
C ALA A 243 15.26 20.17 -9.02
N ASP A 244 14.90 19.29 -9.96
CA ASP A 244 15.63 19.06 -11.23
C ASP A 244 16.72 17.96 -11.29
N LEU A 245 17.02 17.21 -10.22
CA LEU A 245 18.04 16.15 -10.26
C LEU A 245 17.52 14.73 -10.56
N VAL A 246 16.25 14.44 -10.19
CA VAL A 246 15.68 13.08 -10.20
C VAL A 246 14.25 13.10 -10.71
N SER A 247 13.82 12.05 -11.42
CA SER A 247 12.45 11.95 -11.91
C SER A 247 11.42 11.88 -10.76
N ALA A 248 10.22 12.43 -10.96
CA ALA A 248 9.14 12.36 -9.98
C ALA A 248 8.75 10.90 -9.62
N ALA A 249 8.87 9.97 -10.57
CA ALA A 249 8.61 8.55 -10.36
C ALA A 249 9.58 7.94 -9.35
N GLU A 250 10.87 8.20 -9.53
CA GLU A 250 11.93 7.72 -8.63
C GLU A 250 11.80 8.33 -7.22
N ILE A 251 11.48 9.62 -7.13
CA ILE A 251 11.20 10.27 -5.83
C ILE A 251 10.05 9.55 -5.11
N CYS A 252 8.93 9.31 -5.78
CA CYS A 252 7.78 8.63 -5.18
C CYS A 252 8.11 7.20 -4.72
N GLN A 253 8.91 6.46 -5.50
CA GLN A 253 9.36 5.11 -5.12
C GLN A 253 10.27 5.13 -3.88
N LYS A 254 11.23 6.05 -3.82
CA LYS A 254 12.13 6.16 -2.67
C LYS A 254 11.39 6.61 -1.41
N GLN A 255 10.43 7.53 -1.54
CA GLN A 255 9.54 7.92 -0.45
C GLN A 255 8.69 6.73 0.03
N SER A 256 8.17 5.90 -0.88
CA SER A 256 7.37 4.73 -0.50
C SER A 256 8.18 3.70 0.29
N PHE A 257 9.47 3.51 -0.01
CA PHE A 257 10.32 2.61 0.78
C PHE A 257 10.42 3.04 2.24
N TYR A 258 10.52 4.35 2.52
CA TYR A 258 10.52 4.85 3.89
C TYR A 258 9.20 4.56 4.59
N ILE A 259 8.06 4.89 3.96
CA ILE A 259 6.72 4.62 4.52
C ILE A 259 6.54 3.14 4.82
N ARG A 260 6.90 2.27 3.88
CA ARG A 260 6.87 0.82 4.08
C ARG A 260 7.74 0.38 5.26
N THR A 261 8.98 0.88 5.36
CA THR A 261 9.86 0.55 6.49
C THR A 261 9.25 0.95 7.82
N GLN A 262 8.67 2.16 7.93
CA GLN A 262 8.01 2.62 9.15
C GLN A 262 6.81 1.73 9.53
N LEU A 263 5.95 1.42 8.56
CA LEU A 263 4.76 0.60 8.78
C LEU A 263 5.11 -0.85 9.16
N THR A 264 6.13 -1.43 8.54
CA THR A 264 6.60 -2.78 8.91
C THR A 264 7.22 -2.79 10.31
N LEU A 265 8.03 -1.80 10.68
CA LEU A 265 8.59 -1.71 12.04
C LEU A 265 7.51 -1.50 13.11
N MET A 266 6.47 -0.71 12.79
CA MET A 266 5.32 -0.49 13.67
C MET A 266 4.61 -1.81 14.01
N LEU A 267 4.50 -2.76 13.08
CA LEU A 267 3.85 -4.06 13.33
C LEU A 267 4.50 -4.84 14.48
N GLY A 268 5.79 -4.64 14.73
CA GLY A 268 6.47 -5.29 15.83
C GLY A 268 6.07 -4.78 17.22
N ASN A 269 5.31 -3.66 17.30
CA ASN A 269 4.72 -3.12 18.53
C ASN A 269 3.23 -3.47 18.68
N ALA A 270 2.76 -4.59 18.12
CA ALA A 270 1.34 -4.99 18.08
C ALA A 270 0.62 -5.06 19.45
N ASN A 271 1.38 -5.13 20.56
CA ASN A 271 0.83 -5.17 21.91
C ASN A 271 0.27 -3.81 22.37
N ASP A 272 0.81 -2.68 21.90
CA ASP A 272 0.29 -1.34 22.20
C ASP A 272 -0.59 -0.84 21.06
N ARG A 273 -1.86 -1.29 21.06
CA ARG A 273 -2.83 -0.93 20.03
C ARG A 273 -3.08 0.57 19.94
N THR A 274 -2.98 1.30 21.05
CA THR A 274 -3.25 2.74 21.07
C THR A 274 -2.13 3.50 20.37
N TRP A 275 -0.88 3.14 20.67
CA TRP A 275 0.29 3.69 19.99
C TRP A 275 0.28 3.34 18.50
N VAL A 276 0.04 2.07 18.14
CA VAL A 276 -0.03 1.61 16.75
C VAL A 276 -1.11 2.38 15.96
N LYS A 277 -2.28 2.61 16.56
CA LYS A 277 -3.37 3.39 15.94
C LYS A 277 -2.91 4.80 15.58
N ARG A 278 -2.31 5.51 16.55
CA ARG A 278 -1.82 6.88 16.37
C ARG A 278 -0.70 6.95 15.35
N PHE A 279 0.26 6.03 15.44
CA PHE A 279 1.38 5.97 14.50
C PHE A 279 0.90 5.75 13.06
N TYR A 280 -0.04 4.83 12.85
CA TYR A 280 -0.62 4.59 11.52
C TYR A 280 -1.34 5.84 10.97
N GLU A 281 -2.12 6.52 11.82
CA GLU A 281 -2.78 7.78 11.47
C GLU A 281 -1.76 8.85 11.04
N ASP A 282 -0.62 8.96 11.73
CA ASP A 282 0.45 9.88 11.36
C ASP A 282 1.10 9.51 10.03
N GLN A 283 1.27 8.22 9.72
CA GLN A 283 1.75 7.79 8.40
C GLN A 283 0.76 8.14 7.27
N ILE A 284 -0.55 8.03 7.52
CA ILE A 284 -1.57 8.47 6.55
C ILE A 284 -1.44 9.98 6.30
N LYS A 285 -1.24 10.79 7.34
CA LYS A 285 -1.02 12.24 7.22
C LYS A 285 0.24 12.56 6.43
N VAL A 286 1.34 11.84 6.66
CA VAL A 286 2.58 12.00 5.88
C VAL A 286 2.33 11.73 4.41
N VAL A 287 1.69 10.60 4.06
CA VAL A 287 1.33 10.27 2.67
C VAL A 287 0.43 11.35 2.06
N HIS A 288 -0.59 11.79 2.78
CA HIS A 288 -1.48 12.86 2.34
C HIS A 288 -0.73 14.17 2.05
N ASN A 289 0.19 14.59 2.92
CA ASN A 289 0.96 15.82 2.76
C ASN A 289 1.87 15.76 1.53
N ILE A 290 2.53 14.61 1.31
CA ILE A 290 3.36 14.39 0.11
C ILE A 290 2.51 14.49 -1.15
N VAL A 291 1.37 13.78 -1.18
CA VAL A 291 0.46 13.77 -2.34
C VAL A 291 -0.14 15.15 -2.61
N SER A 292 -0.45 15.91 -1.56
CA SER A 292 -1.06 17.24 -1.68
C SER A 292 -0.07 18.30 -2.17
N SER A 293 1.23 18.13 -1.87
CA SER A 293 2.27 19.10 -2.26
C SER A 293 2.48 19.22 -3.78
N THR A 294 2.07 18.22 -4.57
CA THR A 294 2.26 18.21 -6.03
C THR A 294 1.04 18.69 -6.82
N GLY A 295 -0.06 19.05 -6.15
CA GLY A 295 -1.28 19.59 -6.75
C GLY A 295 -2.17 18.59 -7.51
N VAL A 296 -1.62 17.82 -8.45
CA VAL A 296 -2.37 16.85 -9.27
C VAL A 296 -1.98 15.41 -8.88
N PRO A 297 -2.96 14.50 -8.66
CA PRO A 297 -2.66 13.09 -8.43
C PRO A 297 -1.96 12.48 -9.65
N SER A 298 -0.74 12.01 -9.45
CA SER A 298 0.04 11.30 -10.47
C SER A 298 -0.04 9.79 -10.23
N GLU A 299 -0.04 8.98 -11.30
CA GLU A 299 0.07 7.52 -11.20
C GLU A 299 1.33 7.10 -10.42
N ASN A 300 2.40 7.90 -10.48
CA ASN A 300 3.62 7.66 -9.70
C ASN A 300 3.38 7.69 -8.18
N GLN A 301 2.37 8.43 -7.71
CA GLN A 301 2.04 8.50 -6.28
C GLN A 301 1.28 7.28 -5.79
N ALA A 302 0.87 6.37 -6.68
CA ALA A 302 0.28 5.09 -6.31
C ALA A 302 1.24 4.27 -5.44
N TYR A 303 2.56 4.41 -5.60
CA TYR A 303 3.51 3.74 -4.71
C TYR A 303 3.29 4.11 -3.24
N LEU A 304 2.98 5.38 -2.93
CA LEU A 304 2.75 5.84 -1.56
C LEU A 304 1.44 5.32 -0.98
N SER A 305 0.34 5.40 -1.73
CA SER A 305 -0.97 4.91 -1.27
C SER A 305 -0.97 3.39 -1.10
N ARG A 306 -0.23 2.67 -1.96
CA ARG A 306 -0.07 1.22 -1.86
C ARG A 306 0.50 0.82 -0.51
N GLU A 307 1.48 1.55 0.02
CA GLU A 307 2.11 1.18 1.30
C GLU A 307 1.16 1.34 2.49
N LEU A 308 0.11 2.15 2.39
CA LEU A 308 -0.91 2.27 3.44
C LEU A 308 -1.72 0.99 3.65
N THR A 309 -1.77 0.09 2.66
CA THR A 309 -2.55 -1.16 2.72
C THR A 309 -1.71 -2.41 2.48
N SER A 310 -0.53 -2.32 1.85
CA SER A 310 0.31 -3.48 1.50
C SER A 310 0.70 -4.33 2.72
N PHE A 311 1.14 -3.69 3.80
CA PHE A 311 1.61 -4.39 5.01
C PHE A 311 0.51 -5.20 5.71
N TRP A 312 -0.76 -4.97 5.37
CA TRP A 312 -1.89 -5.74 5.90
C TRP A 312 -1.82 -7.21 5.51
N SER A 313 -1.16 -7.51 4.38
CA SER A 313 -0.90 -8.90 3.96
C SER A 313 -0.16 -9.71 5.01
N ASP A 314 0.62 -9.05 5.86
CA ASP A 314 1.46 -9.70 6.87
C ASP A 314 0.74 -9.88 8.21
N ILE A 315 -0.49 -9.35 8.33
CA ILE A 315 -1.33 -9.45 9.52
C ILE A 315 -2.24 -10.67 9.42
N SER A 316 -2.00 -11.68 10.26
CA SER A 316 -2.83 -12.88 10.36
C SER A 316 -4.06 -12.70 11.28
N ASN A 317 -4.01 -11.77 12.23
CA ASN A 317 -5.09 -11.54 13.19
C ASN A 317 -6.10 -10.51 12.65
N ASN A 318 -7.29 -10.97 12.26
CA ASN A 318 -8.36 -10.12 11.73
C ASN A 318 -8.77 -8.99 12.68
N LYS A 319 -8.83 -9.24 14.00
CA LYS A 319 -9.17 -8.19 15.00
C LYS A 319 -8.10 -7.11 15.08
N PHE A 320 -6.85 -7.44 14.78
CA PHE A 320 -5.77 -6.46 14.72
C PHE A 320 -5.82 -5.70 13.40
N LEU A 321 -6.11 -6.39 12.29
CA LEU A 321 -6.32 -5.77 10.98
C LEU A 321 -7.47 -4.74 10.99
N GLU A 322 -8.56 -5.02 11.71
CA GLU A 322 -9.70 -4.11 11.91
C GLU A 322 -9.29 -2.76 12.53
N VAL A 323 -8.22 -2.71 13.32
CA VAL A 323 -7.70 -1.45 13.87
C VAL A 323 -7.22 -0.54 12.75
N PHE A 324 -6.49 -1.07 11.77
CA PHE A 324 -5.96 -0.29 10.66
C PHE A 324 -7.06 0.10 9.67
N SER A 325 -7.95 -0.84 9.34
CA SER A 325 -9.05 -0.54 8.42
C SER A 325 -9.99 0.51 9.00
N SER A 326 -10.33 0.44 10.29
CA SER A 326 -11.17 1.45 10.94
C SER A 326 -10.53 2.83 10.96
N VAL A 327 -9.22 2.94 11.23
CA VAL A 327 -8.47 4.21 11.15
C VAL A 327 -8.50 4.78 9.74
N LEU A 328 -8.20 3.96 8.73
CA LEU A 328 -8.18 4.43 7.35
C LEU A 328 -9.57 4.87 6.89
N LEU A 329 -10.61 4.10 7.21
CA LEU A 329 -12.00 4.43 6.87
C LEU A 329 -12.45 5.73 7.55
N GLN A 330 -12.12 5.91 8.84
CA GLN A 330 -12.42 7.15 9.56
C GLN A 330 -11.69 8.35 8.92
N TRP A 331 -10.41 8.19 8.61
CA TRP A 331 -9.63 9.27 7.99
C TRP A 331 -10.20 9.66 6.61
N LEU A 332 -10.66 8.69 5.81
CA LEU A 332 -11.29 8.96 4.51
C LEU A 332 -12.55 9.82 4.65
N GLU A 333 -13.39 9.56 5.65
CA GLU A 333 -14.60 10.34 5.91
C GLU A 333 -14.29 11.81 6.19
N GLU A 334 -13.22 12.07 6.96
CA GLU A 334 -12.81 13.41 7.36
C GLU A 334 -12.07 14.16 6.23
N ASN A 335 -11.54 13.46 5.23
CA ASN A 335 -10.62 14.01 4.23
C ASN A 335 -11.10 13.80 2.78
N CYS A 336 -12.36 14.07 2.50
CA CYS A 336 -12.97 13.83 1.19
C CYS A 336 -12.21 14.47 0.01
N ASN A 337 -11.65 15.67 0.18
CA ASN A 337 -10.93 16.41 -0.86
C ASN A 337 -9.51 15.89 -1.12
N SER A 338 -9.01 14.93 -0.32
CA SER A 338 -7.66 14.39 -0.48
C SER A 338 -7.52 13.57 -1.76
N SER A 339 -6.50 13.87 -2.56
CA SER A 339 -6.08 13.06 -3.73
C SER A 339 -5.76 11.60 -3.37
N THR A 340 -5.39 11.31 -2.11
CA THR A 340 -5.17 9.94 -1.61
C THR A 340 -6.39 9.04 -1.80
N VAL A 341 -7.61 9.60 -1.77
CA VAL A 341 -8.85 8.83 -2.01
C VAL A 341 -8.83 8.17 -3.39
N LEU A 342 -8.39 8.88 -4.44
CA LEU A 342 -8.31 8.33 -5.79
C LEU A 342 -7.16 7.34 -5.94
N LEU A 343 -6.03 7.59 -5.28
CA LEU A 343 -4.88 6.69 -5.32
C LEU A 343 -5.19 5.34 -4.66
N LEU A 344 -5.97 5.33 -3.57
CA LEU A 344 -6.40 4.09 -2.90
C LEU A 344 -7.32 3.24 -3.78
N LEU A 345 -8.18 3.83 -4.62
CA LEU A 345 -8.99 3.08 -5.60
C LEU A 345 -8.13 2.23 -6.55
N ASN A 346 -6.91 2.69 -6.85
CA ASN A 346 -5.97 2.01 -7.74
C ASN A 346 -5.21 0.89 -7.01
N THR A 347 -4.81 1.12 -5.76
CA THR A 347 -3.80 0.30 -5.12
C THR A 347 -4.32 -0.73 -4.13
N THR A 348 -5.50 -0.52 -3.53
CA THR A 348 -5.94 -1.32 -2.38
C THR A 348 -6.08 -2.81 -2.70
N THR A 349 -6.86 -3.19 -3.71
CA THR A 349 -7.08 -4.60 -4.09
C THR A 349 -5.80 -5.32 -4.49
N ASN A 350 -4.95 -4.67 -5.29
CA ASN A 350 -3.68 -5.24 -5.75
C ASN A 350 -2.61 -5.37 -4.65
N SER A 351 -2.80 -4.70 -3.52
CA SER A 351 -1.86 -4.74 -2.40
C SER A 351 -2.15 -5.84 -1.37
N LEU A 352 -3.34 -6.45 -1.43
CA LEU A 352 -3.84 -7.38 -0.41
C LEU A 352 -3.80 -8.84 -0.89
N LYS A 353 -3.83 -9.78 0.06
CA LYS A 353 -3.97 -11.22 -0.22
C LYS A 353 -5.41 -11.58 -0.61
N MET A 354 -5.59 -12.71 -1.30
CA MET A 354 -6.91 -13.17 -1.79
C MET A 354 -7.97 -13.25 -0.68
N ASN A 355 -7.62 -13.72 0.52
CA ASN A 355 -8.53 -13.81 1.67
C ASN A 355 -8.88 -12.45 2.30
N GLN A 356 -8.22 -11.37 1.89
CA GLN A 356 -8.45 -10.00 2.38
C GLN A 356 -9.15 -9.12 1.34
N ILE A 357 -9.49 -9.65 0.15
CA ILE A 357 -10.14 -8.89 -0.94
C ILE A 357 -11.45 -8.25 -0.47
N SER A 358 -12.27 -8.94 0.32
CA SER A 358 -13.52 -8.37 0.86
C SER A 358 -13.29 -7.07 1.66
N LEU A 359 -12.24 -7.02 2.47
CA LEU A 359 -11.85 -5.81 3.20
C LEU A 359 -11.37 -4.71 2.24
N GLY A 360 -10.57 -5.08 1.24
CA GLY A 360 -10.11 -4.15 0.20
C GLY A 360 -11.27 -3.52 -0.56
N LEU A 361 -12.29 -4.31 -0.92
CA LEU A 361 -13.48 -3.81 -1.61
C LEU A 361 -14.35 -2.91 -0.73
N GLN A 362 -14.39 -3.12 0.59
CA GLN A 362 -15.04 -2.19 1.52
C GLN A 362 -14.36 -0.81 1.53
N ILE A 363 -13.03 -0.78 1.41
CA ILE A 363 -12.27 0.48 1.32
C ILE A 363 -12.51 1.16 -0.01
N ILE A 364 -12.55 0.42 -1.12
CA ILE A 364 -12.92 0.97 -2.43
C ILE A 364 -14.34 1.54 -2.38
N GLU A 365 -15.31 0.82 -1.81
CA GLU A 365 -16.70 1.29 -1.65
C GLU A 365 -16.72 2.63 -0.91
N LYS A 366 -15.96 2.71 0.20
CA LYS A 366 -15.84 3.93 0.97
C LYS A 366 -15.14 5.04 0.20
N CYS A 367 -14.10 4.75 -0.57
CA CYS A 367 -13.38 5.73 -1.38
C CYS A 367 -14.29 6.31 -2.48
N ILE A 368 -15.12 5.49 -3.14
CA ILE A 368 -16.09 5.97 -4.14
C ILE A 368 -17.11 6.90 -3.47
N GLY A 369 -17.73 6.47 -2.35
CA GLY A 369 -18.67 7.32 -1.62
C GLY A 369 -18.04 8.64 -1.15
N THR A 370 -16.80 8.57 -0.65
CA THR A 370 -16.02 9.73 -0.19
C THR A 370 -15.68 10.69 -1.33
N TYR A 371 -15.32 10.17 -2.51
CA TYR A 371 -15.05 10.98 -3.70
C TYR A 371 -16.27 11.81 -4.09
N PHE A 372 -17.45 11.22 -4.12
CA PHE A 372 -18.69 11.94 -4.42
C PHE A 372 -19.17 12.84 -3.28
N GLY A 373 -18.57 12.74 -2.09
CA GLY A 373 -18.75 13.71 -1.00
C GLY A 373 -17.93 15.01 -1.17
N ARG A 374 -17.02 15.07 -2.16
CA ARG A 374 -16.13 16.22 -2.38
C ARG A 374 -16.87 17.52 -2.69
N MET A 375 -16.17 18.61 -2.43
CA MET A 375 -16.55 19.93 -2.91
C MET A 375 -16.21 20.04 -4.40
N GLY A 376 -17.20 20.33 -5.25
CA GLY A 376 -17.03 20.46 -6.70
C GLY A 376 -17.67 19.33 -7.52
N LEU A 377 -17.38 19.35 -8.83
CA LEU A 377 -17.90 18.40 -9.82
C LEU A 377 -17.20 17.04 -9.65
N CYS A 378 -18.00 15.99 -9.49
CA CYS A 378 -17.55 14.60 -9.37
C CYS A 378 -18.11 13.80 -10.55
N LYS A 379 -17.28 12.95 -11.17
CA LYS A 379 -17.68 12.16 -12.35
C LYS A 379 -17.33 10.68 -12.22
N TRP A 380 -18.19 9.80 -12.72
CA TRP A 380 -17.91 8.36 -12.74
C TRP A 380 -16.70 8.01 -13.61
N ASP A 381 -16.43 8.74 -14.69
CA ASP A 381 -15.26 8.51 -15.55
C ASP A 381 -13.93 8.58 -14.77
N VAL A 382 -13.84 9.45 -13.77
CA VAL A 382 -12.66 9.56 -12.91
C VAL A 382 -12.54 8.31 -12.03
N ILE A 383 -13.65 7.85 -11.44
CA ILE A 383 -13.67 6.60 -10.65
C ILE A 383 -13.27 5.41 -11.53
N LEU A 384 -13.82 5.31 -12.75
CA LEU A 384 -13.52 4.23 -13.67
C LEU A 384 -12.05 4.23 -14.12
N LYS A 385 -11.46 5.42 -14.33
CA LYS A 385 -10.05 5.55 -14.64
C LYS A 385 -9.16 5.05 -13.49
N TRP A 386 -9.45 5.45 -12.25
CA TRP A 386 -8.57 5.20 -11.12
C TRP A 386 -8.78 3.84 -10.46
N THR A 387 -9.98 3.26 -10.52
CA THR A 387 -10.27 2.01 -9.82
C THR A 387 -9.63 0.83 -10.55
N VAL A 388 -8.89 -0.04 -9.87
CA VAL A 388 -8.40 -1.30 -10.44
C VAL A 388 -9.04 -2.47 -9.71
N LEU A 389 -9.89 -3.22 -10.42
CA LEU A 389 -10.55 -4.42 -9.92
C LEU A 389 -10.05 -5.61 -10.74
N SER A 390 -9.51 -6.63 -10.07
CA SER A 390 -9.15 -7.89 -10.71
C SER A 390 -10.39 -8.74 -10.99
N ASP A 391 -10.29 -9.68 -11.94
CA ASP A 391 -11.42 -10.52 -12.32
C ASP A 391 -12.00 -11.28 -11.12
N HIS A 392 -11.15 -11.76 -10.20
CA HIS A 392 -11.56 -12.46 -8.98
C HIS A 392 -12.40 -11.65 -7.99
N CYS A 393 -12.53 -10.33 -8.19
CA CYS A 393 -13.42 -9.50 -7.38
C CYS A 393 -14.89 -9.85 -7.64
N ASP A 394 -15.22 -10.42 -8.80
CA ASP A 394 -16.58 -10.80 -9.21
C ASP A 394 -17.28 -11.71 -8.18
N GLN A 395 -16.58 -12.74 -7.70
CA GLN A 395 -17.06 -13.71 -6.73
C GLN A 395 -17.48 -13.01 -5.43
N VAL A 396 -16.72 -12.01 -4.99
CA VAL A 396 -17.01 -11.28 -3.77
C VAL A 396 -18.13 -10.25 -3.97
N LEU A 397 -18.13 -9.52 -5.09
CA LEU A 397 -19.11 -8.46 -5.38
C LEU A 397 -20.53 -8.98 -5.57
N PHE A 398 -20.68 -10.18 -6.12
CA PHE A 398 -21.99 -10.83 -6.32
C PHE A 398 -22.33 -11.86 -5.23
N THR A 399 -21.53 -11.97 -4.16
CA THR A 399 -21.89 -12.80 -3.00
C THR A 399 -23.03 -12.14 -2.22
N LEU A 400 -24.08 -12.92 -1.94
CA LEU A 400 -25.22 -12.44 -1.15
C LEU A 400 -24.80 -12.16 0.30
N PRO A 401 -25.17 -10.99 0.86
CA PRO A 401 -24.94 -10.72 2.27
C PRO A 401 -25.65 -11.74 3.18
N SER A 402 -24.98 -12.14 4.24
CA SER A 402 -25.43 -13.11 5.24
C SER A 402 -25.24 -12.57 6.65
N SER A 403 -25.76 -13.25 7.68
CA SER A 403 -25.53 -12.85 9.07
C SER A 403 -24.05 -12.85 9.48
N GLU A 404 -23.23 -13.62 8.77
CA GLU A 404 -21.79 -13.74 8.99
C GLU A 404 -20.97 -12.78 8.11
N ASN A 405 -21.53 -12.37 6.97
CA ASN A 405 -20.92 -11.42 6.05
C ASN A 405 -21.94 -10.35 5.63
N ASN A 406 -21.97 -9.23 6.34
CA ASN A 406 -22.89 -8.13 6.07
C ASN A 406 -22.39 -7.16 4.98
N ALA A 407 -21.35 -7.52 4.21
CA ALA A 407 -20.79 -6.63 3.20
C ALA A 407 -21.77 -6.46 2.02
N PHE A 408 -22.32 -5.27 1.90
CA PHE A 408 -23.11 -4.83 0.74
C PHE A 408 -22.36 -3.69 0.06
N LEU A 409 -21.87 -3.92 -1.17
CA LEU A 409 -20.87 -3.07 -1.85
C LEU A 409 -21.37 -2.54 -3.21
N PRO A 410 -22.52 -1.84 -3.25
CA PRO A 410 -23.18 -1.50 -4.50
C PRO A 410 -22.39 -0.53 -5.39
N LEU A 411 -21.57 0.38 -4.84
CA LEU A 411 -20.79 1.32 -5.66
C LEU A 411 -19.61 0.61 -6.33
N CYS A 412 -18.95 -0.31 -5.64
CA CYS A 412 -17.95 -1.20 -6.20
C CYS A 412 -18.55 -2.09 -7.30
N THR A 413 -19.71 -2.71 -7.03
CA THR A 413 -20.41 -3.55 -8.01
C THR A 413 -20.81 -2.75 -9.25
N ASN A 414 -21.31 -1.50 -9.09
CA ASN A 414 -21.60 -0.61 -10.20
C ASN A 414 -20.34 -0.30 -11.03
N THR A 415 -19.22 0.00 -10.37
CA THR A 415 -17.93 0.27 -11.03
C THR A 415 -17.45 -0.93 -11.84
N PHE A 416 -17.57 -2.14 -11.28
CA PHE A 416 -17.23 -3.39 -11.96
C PHE A 416 -18.09 -3.61 -13.21
N ILE A 417 -19.41 -3.46 -13.08
CA ILE A 417 -20.36 -3.60 -14.20
C ILE A 417 -20.03 -2.58 -15.30
N MET A 418 -19.81 -1.31 -14.95
CA MET A 418 -19.48 -0.28 -15.94
C MET A 418 -18.19 -0.59 -16.70
N LYS A 419 -17.15 -1.10 -16.02
CA LYS A 419 -15.91 -1.53 -16.69
C LYS A 419 -16.14 -2.70 -17.64
N GLN A 420 -16.93 -3.70 -17.24
CA GLN A 420 -17.29 -4.80 -18.13
C GLN A 420 -18.08 -4.31 -19.35
N LEU A 421 -19.05 -3.42 -19.16
CA LEU A 421 -19.83 -2.83 -20.26
C LEU A 421 -18.93 -2.05 -21.25
N ILE A 422 -17.99 -1.24 -20.75
CA ILE A 422 -17.03 -0.52 -21.60
C ILE A 422 -16.21 -1.52 -22.43
N SER A 423 -15.66 -2.55 -21.78
CA SER A 423 -14.90 -3.60 -22.45
C SER A 423 -15.72 -4.31 -23.54
N LEU A 424 -17.00 -4.58 -23.29
CA LEU A 424 -17.92 -5.19 -24.25
C LEU A 424 -18.23 -4.25 -25.43
N THR A 425 -18.30 -2.94 -25.22
CA THR A 425 -18.55 -1.99 -26.32
C THR A 425 -17.32 -1.71 -27.19
N THR A 426 -16.10 -1.85 -26.63
CA THR A 426 -14.85 -1.58 -27.37
C THR A 426 -14.34 -2.78 -28.16
N MET A 427 -14.77 -4.00 -27.82
CA MET A 427 -14.40 -5.19 -28.59
C MET A 427 -15.46 -5.44 -29.66
N GLU A 428 -15.10 -5.28 -30.93
CA GLU A 428 -15.97 -5.54 -32.10
C GLU A 428 -16.56 -6.97 -32.14
N THR A 429 -16.05 -7.87 -31.28
CA THR A 429 -16.45 -9.27 -31.12
C THR A 429 -16.91 -9.61 -29.69
N ALA A 430 -17.43 -8.64 -28.93
CA ALA A 430 -18.06 -8.95 -27.65
C ALA A 430 -19.21 -9.94 -27.85
N SER A 431 -19.04 -11.15 -27.31
CA SER A 431 -20.05 -12.19 -27.48
C SER A 431 -21.31 -11.79 -26.71
N LEU A 432 -22.46 -11.79 -27.38
CA LEU A 432 -23.80 -11.70 -26.79
C LEU A 432 -23.95 -12.61 -25.55
N GLN A 433 -23.19 -13.70 -25.50
CA GLN A 433 -23.09 -14.62 -24.38
C GLN A 433 -22.52 -13.98 -23.10
N GLN A 434 -21.49 -13.14 -23.18
CA GLN A 434 -20.91 -12.45 -22.02
C GLN A 434 -21.88 -11.42 -21.43
N GLU A 435 -22.54 -10.62 -22.28
CA GLU A 435 -23.56 -9.67 -21.82
C GLU A 435 -24.74 -10.40 -21.14
N ASN A 436 -25.19 -11.51 -21.72
CA ASN A 436 -26.25 -12.32 -21.13
C ASN A 436 -25.86 -12.96 -19.79
N THR A 437 -24.61 -13.37 -19.64
CA THR A 437 -24.09 -13.87 -18.36
C THR A 437 -24.11 -12.76 -17.31
N LEU A 438 -23.60 -11.56 -17.64
CA LEU A 438 -23.63 -10.40 -16.74
C LEU A 438 -25.07 -10.01 -16.34
N LEU A 439 -25.99 -9.99 -17.30
CA LEU A 439 -27.40 -9.71 -17.05
C LEU A 439 -28.02 -10.73 -16.07
N ARG A 440 -27.78 -12.03 -16.29
CA ARG A 440 -28.27 -13.08 -15.37
C ARG A 440 -27.70 -12.91 -13.97
N THR A 441 -26.39 -12.75 -13.85
CA THR A 441 -25.72 -12.58 -12.55
C THR A 441 -26.28 -11.36 -11.81
N LEU A 442 -26.48 -10.23 -12.50
CA LEU A 442 -27.02 -9.02 -11.90
C LEU A 442 -28.50 -9.18 -11.51
N LEU A 443 -29.31 -9.79 -12.37
CA LEU A 443 -30.73 -10.05 -12.11
C LEU A 443 -30.89 -10.99 -10.90
N ASP A 444 -30.13 -12.09 -10.86
CA ASP A 444 -30.13 -13.02 -9.75
C ASP A 444 -29.71 -12.33 -8.45
N TYR A 445 -28.65 -11.53 -8.48
CA TYR A 445 -28.18 -10.77 -7.31
C TYR A 445 -29.24 -9.80 -6.77
N ILE A 446 -29.85 -8.98 -7.65
CA ILE A 446 -30.87 -7.99 -7.27
C ILE A 446 -32.15 -8.67 -6.76
N THR A 447 -32.57 -9.78 -7.37
CA THR A 447 -33.85 -10.42 -7.03
C THR A 447 -33.78 -11.30 -5.79
N THR A 448 -32.57 -11.69 -5.36
CA THR A 448 -32.33 -12.58 -4.21
C THR A 448 -31.84 -11.85 -2.95
N ILE A 449 -31.32 -10.63 -3.08
CA ILE A 449 -30.86 -9.86 -1.92
C ILE A 449 -32.02 -9.60 -0.94
N LYS A 450 -31.76 -9.82 0.35
CA LYS A 450 -32.78 -9.56 1.38
C LYS A 450 -32.77 -8.07 1.76
N PRO A 451 -33.95 -7.45 1.94
CA PRO A 451 -34.09 -6.03 2.25
C PRO A 451 -33.23 -5.56 3.43
N ARG A 452 -33.16 -6.38 4.49
CA ARG A 452 -32.39 -6.08 5.70
C ARG A 452 -30.89 -5.83 5.49
N TYR A 453 -30.35 -6.23 4.35
CA TYR A 453 -28.93 -6.06 4.01
C TYR A 453 -28.66 -4.89 3.07
N VAL A 454 -29.70 -4.23 2.56
CA VAL A 454 -29.56 -3.05 1.70
C VAL A 454 -29.29 -1.84 2.60
N THR A 455 -28.02 -1.61 2.91
CA THR A 455 -27.57 -0.51 3.77
C THR A 455 -27.37 0.81 3.02
N ASN A 456 -27.22 0.75 1.69
CA ASN A 456 -27.06 1.90 0.79
C ASN A 456 -28.10 1.81 -0.35
N GLU A 457 -29.31 2.34 -0.10
CA GLU A 457 -30.42 2.31 -1.07
C GLU A 457 -30.09 3.05 -2.36
N ALA A 458 -29.46 4.23 -2.26
CA ALA A 458 -29.02 5.02 -3.42
C ALA A 458 -28.04 4.23 -4.31
N GLY A 459 -27.04 3.58 -3.70
CA GLY A 459 -26.13 2.69 -4.43
C GLY A 459 -26.85 1.51 -5.08
N PHE A 460 -27.81 0.88 -4.38
CA PHE A 460 -28.60 -0.22 -4.94
C PHE A 460 -29.39 0.20 -6.19
N LEU A 461 -29.90 1.43 -6.22
CA LEU A 461 -30.63 1.96 -7.38
C LEU A 461 -29.74 2.14 -8.61
N LEU A 462 -28.43 2.36 -8.45
CA LEU A 462 -27.49 2.31 -9.59
C LEU A 462 -27.46 0.92 -10.22
N LEU A 463 -27.42 -0.13 -9.40
CA LEU A 463 -27.45 -1.51 -9.91
C LEU A 463 -28.75 -1.82 -10.65
N MET A 464 -29.89 -1.31 -10.14
CA MET A 464 -31.18 -1.42 -10.81
C MET A 464 -31.19 -0.68 -12.16
N GLU A 465 -30.58 0.50 -12.25
CA GLU A 465 -30.44 1.23 -13.52
C GLU A 465 -29.61 0.46 -14.54
N LYS A 466 -28.49 -0.15 -14.11
CA LYS A 466 -27.68 -1.02 -14.99
C LYS A 466 -28.45 -2.25 -15.44
N LEU A 467 -29.21 -2.87 -14.53
CA LEU A 467 -30.08 -4.00 -14.86
C LEU A 467 -31.12 -3.60 -15.91
N GLN A 468 -31.82 -2.47 -15.72
CA GLN A 468 -32.83 -1.99 -16.68
C GLN A 468 -32.21 -1.70 -18.06
N LYS A 469 -31.05 -1.05 -18.12
CA LYS A 469 -30.35 -0.80 -19.39
C LYS A 469 -29.96 -2.09 -20.10
N LEU A 470 -29.43 -3.07 -19.37
CA LEU A 470 -29.10 -4.40 -19.93
C LEU A 470 -30.35 -5.16 -20.40
N LEU A 471 -31.43 -5.13 -19.63
CA LEU A 471 -32.73 -5.73 -20.00
C LEU A 471 -33.27 -5.13 -21.31
N LEU A 472 -33.28 -3.80 -21.42
CA LEU A 472 -33.73 -3.10 -22.62
C LEU A 472 -32.87 -3.43 -23.83
N ARG A 473 -31.55 -3.54 -23.67
CA ARG A 473 -30.64 -3.98 -24.74
C ARG A 473 -30.95 -5.37 -25.26
N GLN A 474 -31.38 -6.30 -24.41
CA GLN A 474 -31.75 -7.65 -24.87
C GLN A 474 -32.93 -7.65 -25.85
N TYR A 475 -33.82 -6.65 -25.80
CA TYR A 475 -34.90 -6.53 -26.79
C TYR A 475 -34.40 -6.23 -28.20
N ASN A 476 -33.23 -5.60 -28.35
CA ASN A 476 -32.61 -5.37 -29.65
C ASN A 476 -32.02 -6.66 -30.25
N TYR A 477 -31.74 -7.68 -29.43
CA TYR A 477 -31.17 -8.94 -29.87
C TYR A 477 -32.21 -10.07 -30.01
N SER A 478 -33.09 -10.22 -29.01
CA SER A 478 -34.11 -11.26 -28.98
C SER A 478 -35.29 -10.84 -28.10
N VAL A 479 -36.45 -10.62 -28.72
CA VAL A 479 -37.68 -10.26 -28.01
C VAL A 479 -38.09 -11.35 -27.01
N THR A 480 -37.93 -12.63 -27.36
CA THR A 480 -38.29 -13.76 -26.49
C THR A 480 -37.43 -13.80 -25.22
N GLN A 481 -36.11 -13.62 -25.38
CA GLN A 481 -35.16 -13.64 -24.26
C GLN A 481 -35.29 -12.38 -23.40
N GLY A 482 -35.44 -11.20 -24.02
CA GLY A 482 -35.73 -9.95 -23.32
C GLY A 482 -37.00 -10.05 -22.47
N ASN A 483 -38.07 -10.64 -23.01
CA ASN A 483 -39.32 -10.87 -22.27
C ASN A 483 -39.15 -11.80 -21.06
N GLN A 484 -38.35 -12.87 -21.17
CA GLN A 484 -38.11 -13.77 -20.04
C GLN A 484 -37.46 -13.04 -18.87
N PHE A 485 -36.41 -12.28 -19.13
CA PHE A 485 -35.73 -11.51 -18.08
C PHE A 485 -36.60 -10.37 -17.54
N LEU A 486 -37.35 -9.68 -18.41
CA LEU A 486 -38.26 -8.61 -17.98
C LEU A 486 -39.35 -9.17 -17.05
N MET A 487 -39.94 -10.33 -17.37
CA MET A 487 -40.98 -10.93 -16.52
C MET A 487 -40.44 -11.27 -15.13
N GLN A 488 -39.24 -11.85 -15.03
CA GLN A 488 -38.60 -12.13 -13.73
C GLN A 488 -38.37 -10.85 -12.92
N TYR A 489 -37.93 -9.77 -13.59
CA TYR A 489 -37.73 -8.47 -12.95
C TYR A 489 -39.06 -7.85 -12.47
N LEU A 490 -40.11 -7.92 -13.29
CA LEU A 490 -41.44 -7.43 -12.94
C LEU A 490 -42.07 -8.20 -11.78
N GLU A 491 -41.94 -9.53 -11.77
CA GLU A 491 -42.40 -10.38 -10.65
C GLU A 491 -41.69 -10.02 -9.33
N TRP A 492 -40.40 -9.69 -9.39
CA TRP A 492 -39.69 -9.20 -8.22
C TRP A 492 -40.18 -7.81 -7.78
N LEU A 493 -40.36 -6.87 -8.71
CA LEU A 493 -40.90 -5.54 -8.37
C LEU A 493 -42.31 -5.63 -7.78
N GLU A 494 -43.17 -6.49 -8.32
CA GLU A 494 -44.50 -6.76 -7.77
C GLU A 494 -44.40 -7.28 -6.34
N ARG A 495 -43.51 -8.24 -6.05
CA ARG A 495 -43.24 -8.71 -4.68
C ARG A 495 -42.77 -7.58 -3.75
N VAL A 496 -41.85 -6.73 -4.20
CA VAL A 496 -41.34 -5.59 -3.41
C VAL A 496 -42.46 -4.59 -3.09
N SER A 497 -43.40 -4.38 -4.02
CA SER A 497 -44.54 -3.46 -3.86
C SER A 497 -45.71 -4.04 -3.06
N SER A 498 -45.95 -5.34 -3.14
CA SER A 498 -47.13 -6.04 -2.60
C SER A 498 -46.92 -6.64 -1.21
N ASP A 499 -45.74 -6.47 -0.61
CA ASP A 499 -45.36 -7.00 0.70
C ASP A 499 -46.05 -6.29 1.89
N GLU A 500 -47.33 -5.95 1.72
CA GLU A 500 -48.29 -5.66 2.80
C GLU A 500 -48.62 -6.91 3.64
N LYS A 501 -48.31 -8.12 3.16
CA LYS A 501 -48.68 -9.42 3.78
C LYS A 501 -47.68 -10.00 4.78
N SER A 502 -46.90 -9.16 5.47
CA SER A 502 -46.22 -9.56 6.72
C SER A 502 -47.08 -9.32 7.97
N SER A 503 -48.38 -9.08 7.79
CA SER A 503 -49.41 -9.12 8.84
C SER A 503 -49.66 -10.58 9.29
N SER A 504 -48.72 -11.13 10.04
CA SER A 504 -48.95 -12.32 10.87
C SER A 504 -49.75 -11.91 12.12
N PHE A 505 -50.71 -12.76 12.48
CA PHE A 505 -51.78 -12.65 13.47
C PHE A 505 -51.34 -12.29 14.92
N PHE A 506 -50.04 -12.04 15.17
CA PHE A 506 -49.49 -11.57 16.44
C PHE A 506 -49.21 -10.05 16.50
N SER A 507 -49.64 -9.27 15.50
CA SER A 507 -49.50 -7.80 15.48
C SER A 507 -50.38 -7.05 16.50
N LEU A 508 -51.15 -7.76 17.33
CA LEU A 508 -52.06 -7.20 18.34
C LEU A 508 -51.39 -6.77 19.66
N ILE A 509 -50.07 -6.94 19.80
CA ILE A 509 -49.32 -6.47 20.98
C ILE A 509 -48.14 -5.60 20.55
N GLY A 510 -48.46 -4.39 20.09
CA GLY A 510 -47.74 -3.17 20.50
C GLY A 510 -46.29 -2.93 20.08
N PHE A 511 -45.76 -3.56 19.02
CA PHE A 511 -44.47 -3.18 18.44
C PHE A 511 -44.53 -3.21 16.90
N SER A 512 -44.75 -2.05 16.28
CA SER A 512 -44.79 -1.91 14.82
C SER A 512 -43.42 -2.28 14.20
N LYS A 513 -43.35 -3.43 13.52
CA LYS A 513 -42.20 -3.78 12.69
C LYS A 513 -42.27 -3.02 11.37
N LYS A 514 -41.15 -2.36 11.05
CA LYS A 514 -40.88 -1.57 9.84
C LYS A 514 -41.14 -2.39 8.57
N HIS A 515 -41.68 -1.76 7.53
CA HIS A 515 -41.78 -2.30 6.18
C HIS A 515 -40.40 -2.83 5.72
N PRO A 516 -40.35 -3.93 4.93
CA PRO A 516 -39.09 -4.57 4.55
C PRO A 516 -38.18 -3.66 3.71
N TYR A 517 -38.73 -2.82 2.83
CA TYR A 517 -38.01 -1.77 2.09
C TYR A 517 -38.53 -0.38 2.47
N SER A 518 -37.76 0.68 2.22
CA SER A 518 -38.24 2.04 2.41
C SER A 518 -39.40 2.36 1.45
N ILE A 519 -40.29 3.26 1.86
CA ILE A 519 -41.45 3.69 1.03
C ILE A 519 -40.96 4.30 -0.31
N LYS A 520 -39.75 4.88 -0.34
CA LYS A 520 -39.09 5.41 -1.54
C LYS A 520 -38.76 4.32 -2.56
N LEU A 521 -38.39 3.12 -2.10
CA LEU A 521 -38.02 2.00 -2.96
C LEU A 521 -39.28 1.29 -3.51
N GLN A 522 -40.37 1.30 -2.73
CA GLN A 522 -41.68 0.78 -3.16
C GLN A 522 -42.35 1.62 -4.26
N THR A 523 -41.97 2.91 -4.40
CA THR A 523 -42.57 3.83 -5.38
C THR A 523 -42.22 3.54 -6.85
N ILE A 524 -41.26 2.64 -7.06
CA ILE A 524 -40.58 2.38 -8.36
C ILE A 524 -41.15 1.14 -9.08
N ALA A 525 -41.96 0.33 -8.41
CA ALA A 525 -42.49 -0.92 -8.95
C ALA A 525 -43.74 -0.71 -9.86
N PRO A 526 -43.78 -1.30 -11.08
CA PRO A 526 -44.94 -1.23 -11.96
C PRO A 526 -45.99 -2.28 -11.58
N ASN A 527 -47.26 -1.87 -11.57
CA ASN A 527 -48.40 -2.78 -11.53
C ASN A 527 -48.72 -3.28 -12.96
N LYS A 528 -48.34 -4.54 -13.24
CA LYS A 528 -48.69 -5.41 -14.41
C LYS A 528 -47.80 -5.36 -15.67
N SER A 529 -47.73 -6.52 -16.34
CA SER A 529 -46.84 -6.85 -17.46
C SER A 529 -47.19 -6.21 -18.83
N PRO A 530 -46.21 -6.00 -19.73
CA PRO A 530 -46.47 -5.66 -21.14
C PRO A 530 -46.84 -6.89 -22.01
N ARG A 531 -47.48 -6.64 -23.16
CA ARG A 531 -48.09 -7.61 -24.12
C ARG A 531 -47.24 -8.85 -24.47
N ASN A 532 -47.91 -9.99 -24.70
CA ASN A 532 -47.37 -11.20 -25.36
C ASN A 532 -47.85 -11.43 -26.82
N THR A 533 -48.83 -10.66 -27.36
CA THR A 533 -49.28 -10.80 -28.78
C THR A 533 -49.80 -9.49 -29.39
N ILE A 534 -49.78 -9.43 -30.73
CA ILE A 534 -49.95 -8.22 -31.58
C ILE A 534 -51.36 -7.60 -31.50
N ASN A 535 -52.41 -8.35 -31.15
CA ASN A 535 -53.81 -7.90 -31.25
C ASN A 535 -54.63 -7.93 -29.93
N ALA A 536 -53.98 -8.02 -28.76
CA ALA A 536 -54.71 -7.95 -27.49
C ALA A 536 -55.21 -6.51 -27.19
N PRO A 537 -56.50 -6.31 -26.85
CA PRO A 537 -57.04 -5.00 -26.49
C PRO A 537 -56.38 -4.46 -25.21
N VAL A 538 -56.13 -3.15 -25.16
CA VAL A 538 -55.52 -2.45 -24.02
C VAL A 538 -56.59 -2.25 -22.95
N LEU A 539 -56.78 -3.24 -22.08
CA LEU A 539 -57.65 -3.17 -20.90
C LEU A 539 -56.80 -3.13 -19.62
N ASN A 540 -56.05 -2.05 -19.44
CA ASN A 540 -55.61 -1.52 -18.14
C ASN A 540 -55.17 -0.09 -18.43
N CYS A 541 -55.96 0.90 -18.03
CA CYS A 541 -55.57 2.28 -18.15
C CYS A 541 -54.39 2.48 -17.19
N ARG A 542 -53.14 2.42 -17.70
CA ARG A 542 -51.92 2.68 -16.93
C ARG A 542 -52.05 3.97 -16.10
N THR A 543 -52.80 4.94 -16.65
CA THR A 543 -53.22 6.18 -16.02
C THR A 543 -54.10 6.00 -14.77
N GLN A 544 -55.06 5.08 -14.79
CA GLN A 544 -55.94 4.82 -13.64
C GLN A 544 -55.17 4.13 -12.50
N SER A 545 -54.36 3.12 -12.81
CA SER A 545 -53.51 2.47 -11.79
C SER A 545 -52.47 3.44 -11.23
N PHE A 546 -51.92 4.33 -12.06
CA PHE A 546 -51.03 5.40 -11.60
C PHE A 546 -51.75 6.44 -10.72
N LYS A 547 -52.98 6.83 -11.08
CA LYS A 547 -53.81 7.73 -10.26
C LYS A 547 -54.15 7.11 -8.90
N GLU A 548 -54.55 5.84 -8.89
CA GLU A 548 -54.81 5.08 -7.66
C GLU A 548 -53.56 5.01 -6.78
N PHE A 549 -52.41 4.71 -7.38
CA PHE A 549 -51.11 4.72 -6.72
C PHE A 549 -50.81 6.09 -6.08
N CYS A 550 -50.93 7.18 -6.84
CA CYS A 550 -50.69 8.54 -6.34
C CYS A 550 -51.67 8.97 -5.22
N SER A 551 -52.89 8.41 -5.23
CA SER A 551 -53.92 8.70 -4.23
C SER A 551 -53.78 7.88 -2.95
N HIS A 552 -52.89 6.88 -2.93
CA HIS A 552 -52.69 6.03 -1.77
C HIS A 552 -52.00 6.81 -0.64
N LYS A 553 -52.50 6.67 0.59
CA LYS A 553 -52.04 7.47 1.76
C LYS A 553 -50.54 7.39 2.01
N GLN A 554 -49.93 6.25 1.71
CA GLN A 554 -48.48 6.02 1.89
C GLN A 554 -47.60 6.83 0.92
N TYR A 555 -48.12 7.21 -0.25
CA TYR A 555 -47.35 7.90 -1.29
C TYR A 555 -47.61 9.41 -1.37
N ILE A 556 -48.50 9.94 -0.52
CA ILE A 556 -48.77 11.39 -0.39
C ILE A 556 -47.47 12.22 -0.21
N PRO A 557 -46.48 11.80 0.61
CA PRO A 557 -45.23 12.56 0.76
C PRO A 557 -44.39 12.67 -0.52
N PHE A 558 -44.66 11.84 -1.53
CA PHE A 558 -43.92 11.77 -2.79
C PHE A 558 -44.70 12.38 -3.97
N GLN A 559 -45.70 13.22 -3.69
CA GLN A 559 -46.55 13.81 -4.73
C GLN A 559 -45.75 14.61 -5.77
N ALA A 560 -44.67 15.29 -5.36
CA ALA A 560 -43.76 15.98 -6.29
C ALA A 560 -43.05 15.00 -7.24
N THR A 561 -42.58 13.86 -6.73
CA THR A 561 -42.03 12.76 -7.53
C THR A 561 -43.07 12.19 -8.48
N SER A 562 -44.31 11.99 -8.01
CA SER A 562 -45.41 11.52 -8.84
C SER A 562 -45.75 12.48 -9.98
N GLN A 563 -45.66 13.80 -9.76
CA GLN A 563 -45.85 14.80 -10.81
C GLN A 563 -44.79 14.68 -11.92
N LEU A 564 -43.54 14.37 -11.57
CA LEU A 564 -42.47 14.11 -12.56
C LEU A 564 -42.74 12.85 -13.39
N ALA A 565 -43.28 11.80 -12.75
CA ALA A 565 -43.58 10.54 -13.43
C ALA A 565 -44.86 10.59 -14.30
N GLN A 566 -45.80 11.49 -13.99
CA GLN A 566 -47.13 11.57 -14.61
C GLN A 566 -47.13 11.63 -16.15
N PRO A 567 -46.26 12.40 -16.84
CA PRO A 567 -46.23 12.46 -18.30
C PRO A 567 -46.00 11.09 -18.96
N TYR A 568 -45.17 10.23 -18.36
CA TYR A 568 -44.84 8.90 -18.88
C TYR A 568 -46.05 7.94 -18.89
N PHE A 569 -47.07 8.20 -18.07
CA PHE A 569 -48.28 7.39 -18.00
C PHE A 569 -49.44 7.96 -18.84
N ILE A 570 -49.46 9.27 -19.07
CA ILE A 570 -50.57 9.95 -19.77
C ILE A 570 -50.25 10.20 -21.24
N GLN A 571 -49.00 10.55 -21.58
CA GLN A 571 -48.57 10.85 -22.94
C GLN A 571 -48.02 9.60 -23.64
N VAL A 572 -48.85 8.56 -23.77
CA VAL A 572 -48.47 7.23 -24.29
C VAL A 572 -47.97 7.26 -25.75
N GLN A 573 -48.25 8.33 -26.50
CA GLN A 573 -47.71 8.54 -27.84
C GLN A 573 -46.25 9.02 -27.83
N ASN A 574 -45.81 9.66 -26.74
CA ASN A 574 -44.47 10.21 -26.59
C ASN A 574 -43.56 9.27 -25.79
N TYR A 575 -44.10 8.61 -24.77
CA TYR A 575 -43.32 7.75 -23.88
C TYR A 575 -43.68 6.27 -24.03
N HIS A 576 -42.64 5.43 -24.10
CA HIS A 576 -42.71 3.97 -24.22
C HIS A 576 -41.62 3.29 -23.40
N ILE A 577 -41.52 1.96 -23.45
CA ILE A 577 -40.63 1.17 -22.56
C ILE A 577 -39.15 1.57 -22.64
N LEU A 578 -38.67 2.02 -23.80
CA LEU A 578 -37.29 2.54 -23.95
C LEU A 578 -37.02 3.79 -23.08
N HIS A 579 -38.05 4.55 -22.71
CA HIS A 579 -37.96 5.69 -21.81
C HIS A 579 -37.98 5.30 -20.31
N MET A 580 -37.98 4.00 -19.99
CA MET A 580 -37.96 3.51 -18.60
C MET A 580 -36.75 4.05 -17.83
N SER A 581 -35.56 4.04 -18.44
CA SER A 581 -34.34 4.54 -17.80
C SER A 581 -34.42 6.03 -17.48
N GLU A 582 -35.05 6.81 -18.35
CA GLU A 582 -35.26 8.25 -18.16
C GLU A 582 -36.24 8.52 -17.00
N LEU A 583 -37.40 7.84 -17.02
CA LEU A 583 -38.37 7.89 -15.92
C LEU A 583 -37.73 7.50 -14.59
N PHE A 584 -36.99 6.38 -14.57
CA PHE A 584 -36.32 5.87 -13.39
C PHE A 584 -35.33 6.92 -12.83
N ALA A 585 -34.51 7.50 -13.69
CA ALA A 585 -33.54 8.51 -13.28
C ALA A 585 -34.21 9.81 -12.76
N GLN A 586 -35.32 10.26 -13.35
CA GLN A 586 -36.08 11.40 -12.84
C GLN A 586 -36.69 11.13 -11.46
N VAL A 587 -37.29 9.94 -11.29
CA VAL A 587 -37.87 9.52 -10.01
C VAL A 587 -36.78 9.41 -8.94
N VAL A 588 -35.68 8.73 -9.22
CA VAL A 588 -34.58 8.54 -8.26
C VAL A 588 -33.99 9.88 -7.81
N ARG A 589 -33.75 10.84 -8.71
CA ARG A 589 -33.23 12.17 -8.33
C ARG A 589 -34.17 12.98 -7.45
N SER A 590 -35.47 12.79 -7.61
CA SER A 590 -36.43 13.47 -6.73
C SER A 590 -36.47 12.87 -5.32
N LEU A 591 -36.02 11.63 -5.15
CA LEU A 591 -36.07 10.88 -3.91
C LEU A 591 -34.74 10.85 -3.14
N TYR A 592 -33.62 11.02 -3.85
CA TYR A 592 -32.26 10.86 -3.35
C TYR A 592 -31.37 12.05 -3.72
N THR A 593 -30.45 12.42 -2.83
CA THR A 593 -29.61 13.62 -2.94
C THR A 593 -28.14 13.30 -3.18
N GLU A 594 -27.81 12.02 -3.28
CA GLU A 594 -26.45 11.54 -3.43
C GLU A 594 -25.88 11.92 -4.80
N LYS A 595 -24.77 12.66 -4.81
CA LYS A 595 -24.17 13.22 -6.05
C LYS A 595 -23.82 12.15 -7.09
N TYR A 596 -23.51 10.93 -6.67
CA TYR A 596 -23.22 9.84 -7.60
C TYR A 596 -24.43 9.38 -8.43
N LEU A 597 -25.65 9.83 -8.09
CA LEU A 597 -26.86 9.63 -8.90
C LEU A 597 -27.06 10.75 -9.94
N GLU A 598 -26.28 11.85 -9.88
CA GLU A 598 -26.39 13.02 -10.76
C GLU A 598 -25.91 12.77 -12.20
N GLU A 599 -25.30 11.63 -12.51
CA GLU A 599 -24.97 11.25 -13.91
C GLU A 599 -26.00 10.30 -14.55
N MET A 600 -27.00 9.81 -13.79
CA MET A 600 -28.03 8.90 -14.33
C MET A 600 -28.86 9.49 -15.49
N LEU A 601 -29.09 10.81 -15.53
CA LEU A 601 -29.75 11.53 -16.65
C LEU A 601 -28.77 12.05 -17.70
N ALA A 602 -27.51 12.29 -17.37
CA ALA A 602 -26.51 12.75 -18.35
C ALA A 602 -26.28 11.67 -19.43
N SER A 603 -26.28 10.40 -19.02
CA SER A 603 -26.27 9.25 -19.93
C SER A 603 -27.64 8.93 -20.57
N GLY A 604 -28.69 9.68 -20.26
CA GLY A 604 -30.02 9.55 -20.88
C GLY A 604 -30.14 10.31 -22.21
N GLN A 605 -29.24 11.26 -22.47
CA GLN A 605 -29.20 12.02 -23.72
C GLN A 605 -28.21 11.46 -24.76
N ASP A 606 -27.23 10.66 -24.33
CA ASP A 606 -26.12 10.17 -25.17
C ASP A 606 -26.21 8.68 -25.57
N SER A 607 -27.39 8.08 -25.57
CA SER A 607 -27.54 6.70 -26.06
C SER A 607 -28.81 6.50 -26.88
N TYR A 608 -28.60 6.58 -28.21
CA TYR A 608 -29.38 6.04 -29.34
C TYR A 608 -30.90 6.21 -29.36
#